data_AF-A0A140DLB9-F1
#
_entry.id   AF-A0A140DLB9-F1
#
_cell.length_a   1.000
_cell.length_b   1.000
_cell.length_c   1.000
_cell.angle_alpha   90.00
_cell.angle_beta   90.00
_cell.angle_gamma   90.00
#
_symmetry.space_group_name_H-M   'P 1'
#
loop_
_entity.id
_entity.type
_entity.pdbx_description
1 polymer ?
#
loop_
_entity_poly.entity_id
_entity_poly.type
_entity_poly.pdbx_seq_one_letter_code
_entity_poly.pdbx_strand_id
1 'polypeptide(L)'
;QRTRTELIPFLTDTIYDEDEVLLALAEQLGNFTPLVGGPEYVHCLLPPLESLATVEETVVRDKAVESLRNISQQHSPGDLEQHFVPLVKRLASGDWFTSRTSACGLFSVCYPRVGSTVRVELRNHFRNLCQDDTPMVRRAAASKLGEFAKIVELDCIKSDLIPMWANLA
;
A
#
# COMPACT_ATOMS: atom_id res chain seq x y z
N GLN A 1 3.69 -15.32 20.12
CA GLN A 1 3.38 -16.49 19.26
C GLN A 1 1.88 -16.58 18.96
N ARG A 2 1.00 -16.70 19.97
CA ARG A 2 -0.46 -16.76 19.78
C ARG A 2 -1.06 -15.58 19.00
N THR A 3 -0.55 -14.35 19.18
CA THR A 3 -0.97 -13.19 18.38
C THR A 3 -0.90 -13.48 16.88
N ARG A 4 0.21 -14.07 16.41
CA ARG A 4 0.44 -14.31 14.99
C ARG A 4 -0.33 -15.53 14.46
N THR A 5 -0.52 -16.56 15.28
CA THR A 5 -1.08 -17.84 14.84
C THR A 5 -2.56 -18.01 15.11
N GLU A 6 -3.14 -17.20 16.00
CA GLU A 6 -4.56 -17.28 16.37
C GLU A 6 -5.25 -15.94 16.11
N LEU A 7 -4.76 -14.85 16.72
CA LEU A 7 -5.45 -13.56 16.68
C LEU A 7 -5.44 -12.93 15.29
N ILE A 8 -4.28 -12.88 14.62
CA ILE A 8 -4.18 -12.29 13.27
C ILE A 8 -5.04 -13.05 12.23
N PRO A 9 -5.00 -14.40 12.16
CA PRO A 9 -5.92 -15.14 11.31
C PRO A 9 -7.39 -14.83 11.62
N PHE A 10 -7.77 -14.85 12.90
CA PHE A 10 -9.12 -14.51 13.32
C PHE A 10 -9.54 -13.11 12.84
N LEU A 11 -8.71 -12.09 13.08
CA LEU A 11 -8.96 -10.71 12.63
C LEU A 11 -9.02 -10.57 11.12
N THR A 12 -8.32 -11.43 10.37
CA THR A 12 -8.34 -11.44 8.91
C THR A 12 -9.65 -12.04 8.38
N ASP A 13 -10.15 -13.09 9.03
CA ASP A 13 -11.40 -13.77 8.66
C ASP A 13 -12.64 -12.94 9.03
N THR A 14 -12.52 -12.00 9.97
CA THR A 14 -13.63 -11.14 10.44
C THR A 14 -13.71 -9.78 9.73
N ILE A 15 -13.07 -9.59 8.57
CA ILE A 15 -13.09 -8.32 7.81
C ILE A 15 -14.41 -8.17 7.01
N TYR A 16 -15.53 -8.31 7.71
CA TYR A 16 -16.89 -8.15 7.17
C TYR A 16 -17.85 -7.55 8.21
N ASP A 17 -17.30 -6.87 9.22
CA ASP A 17 -18.05 -6.24 10.32
C ASP A 17 -18.46 -4.79 9.98
N GLU A 18 -19.07 -4.08 10.92
CA GLU A 18 -19.47 -2.68 10.77
C GLU A 18 -18.28 -1.74 10.50
N ASP A 19 -18.49 -0.69 9.70
CA ASP A 19 -17.42 0.23 9.25
C ASP A 19 -16.63 0.86 10.40
N GLU A 20 -17.27 1.16 11.53
CA GLU A 20 -16.62 1.69 12.74
C GLU A 20 -15.63 0.68 13.35
N VAL A 21 -16.00 -0.61 13.35
CA VAL A 21 -15.15 -1.69 13.82
C VAL A 21 -13.97 -1.89 12.88
N LEU A 22 -14.22 -1.88 11.56
CA LEU A 22 -13.16 -2.01 10.55
C LEU A 22 -12.18 -0.84 10.59
N LEU A 23 -12.68 0.38 10.80
CA LEU A 23 -11.85 1.58 10.96
C LEU A 23 -10.93 1.47 12.17
N ALA A 24 -11.48 1.09 13.32
CA ALA A 24 -10.71 0.88 14.54
C ALA A 24 -9.69 -0.25 14.37
N LEU A 25 -10.08 -1.34 13.72
CA LEU A 25 -9.19 -2.46 13.44
C LEU A 25 -8.01 -2.03 12.56
N ALA A 26 -8.27 -1.29 11.47
CA ALA A 26 -7.23 -0.77 10.59
C ALA A 26 -6.22 0.10 11.35
N GLU A 27 -6.69 0.97 12.25
CA GLU A 27 -5.84 1.81 13.09
C GLU A 27 -4.99 0.98 14.07
N GLN A 28 -5.61 0.05 14.79
CA GLN A 28 -4.92 -0.76 15.79
C GLN A 28 -3.82 -1.61 15.16
N LEU A 29 -4.08 -2.23 14.00
CA LEU A 29 -3.09 -3.05 13.29
C LEU A 29 -1.82 -2.26 12.92
N GLY A 30 -1.91 -0.95 12.68
CA GLY A 30 -0.74 -0.10 12.46
C GLY A 30 0.20 0.00 13.66
N ASN A 31 -0.30 -0.27 14.87
CA ASN A 31 0.44 -0.20 16.13
C ASN A 31 0.80 -1.59 16.69
N PHE A 32 0.49 -2.67 15.97
CA PHE A 32 0.66 -4.04 16.46
C PHE A 32 2.08 -4.59 16.38
N THR A 33 3.04 -3.87 15.82
CA THR A 33 4.40 -4.41 15.63
C THR A 33 5.02 -4.97 16.92
N PRO A 34 4.96 -4.29 18.08
CA PRO A 34 5.45 -4.88 19.34
C PRO A 34 4.69 -6.16 19.75
N LEU A 35 3.39 -6.23 19.45
CA LEU A 35 2.50 -7.33 19.83
C LEU A 35 2.68 -8.58 18.95
N VAL A 36 3.18 -8.40 17.72
CA VAL A 36 3.57 -9.52 16.85
C VAL A 36 5.02 -9.96 17.07
N GLY A 37 5.75 -9.37 18.01
CA GLY A 37 7.14 -9.77 18.32
C GLY A 37 8.21 -8.96 17.59
N GLY A 38 7.88 -7.72 17.19
CA GLY A 38 8.83 -6.75 16.65
C GLY A 38 8.97 -6.78 15.12
N PRO A 39 9.90 -5.98 14.59
CA PRO A 39 10.15 -5.79 13.16
C PRO A 39 10.30 -7.09 12.35
N GLU A 40 10.91 -8.13 12.91
CA GLU A 40 11.11 -9.43 12.25
C GLU A 40 9.79 -10.09 11.81
N TYR A 41 8.70 -9.83 12.52
CA TYR A 41 7.39 -10.44 12.28
C TYR A 41 6.33 -9.45 11.82
N VAL A 42 6.71 -8.23 11.48
CA VAL A 42 5.77 -7.18 11.07
C VAL A 42 5.00 -7.55 9.79
N HIS A 43 5.60 -8.38 8.93
CA HIS A 43 4.98 -8.88 7.70
C HIS A 43 3.68 -9.67 7.97
N CYS A 44 3.50 -10.24 9.17
CA CYS A 44 2.27 -10.92 9.56
C CYS A 44 1.05 -9.98 9.59
N LEU A 45 1.25 -8.66 9.69
CA LEU A 45 0.18 -7.66 9.70
C LEU A 45 -0.30 -7.28 8.29
N LEU A 46 0.44 -7.67 7.25
CA LEU A 46 0.11 -7.31 5.88
C LEU A 46 -1.21 -7.91 5.39
N PRO A 47 -1.52 -9.22 5.60
CA PRO A 47 -2.77 -9.79 5.10
C PRO A 47 -4.06 -9.10 5.57
N PRO A 48 -4.28 -8.84 6.88
CA PRO A 48 -5.49 -8.15 7.30
C PRO A 48 -5.54 -6.70 6.82
N LEU A 49 -4.40 -5.99 6.82
CA LEU A 49 -4.35 -4.62 6.31
C LEU A 49 -4.56 -4.54 4.79
N GLU A 50 -4.11 -5.54 4.03
CA GLU A 50 -4.37 -5.65 2.59
C GLU A 50 -5.85 -5.82 2.34
N SER A 51 -6.52 -6.72 3.07
CA SER A 51 -7.97 -6.91 2.97
C SER A 51 -8.74 -5.63 3.32
N LEU A 52 -8.40 -4.97 4.44
CA LEU A 52 -8.98 -3.68 4.82
C LEU A 52 -8.73 -2.58 3.78
N ALA A 53 -7.61 -2.61 3.06
CA ALA A 53 -7.32 -1.67 1.99
C ALA A 53 -8.18 -1.90 0.72
N THR A 54 -8.97 -2.97 0.66
CA THR A 54 -9.85 -3.27 -0.49
C THR A 54 -11.33 -3.01 -0.24
N VAL A 55 -11.75 -2.71 1.00
CA VAL A 55 -13.16 -2.52 1.36
C VAL A 55 -13.78 -1.30 0.68
N GLU A 56 -15.12 -1.25 0.60
CA GLU A 56 -15.83 -0.15 -0.09
C GLU A 56 -15.82 1.17 0.69
N GLU A 57 -15.76 1.12 2.01
CA GLU A 57 -15.77 2.31 2.85
C GLU A 57 -14.42 3.06 2.77
N THR A 58 -14.48 4.34 2.41
CA THR A 58 -13.27 5.12 2.09
C THR A 58 -12.46 5.43 3.34
N VAL A 59 -13.12 5.75 4.45
CA VAL A 59 -12.40 6.07 5.70
C VAL A 59 -11.61 4.86 6.23
N VAL A 60 -12.14 3.65 6.04
CA VAL A 60 -11.47 2.40 6.42
C VAL A 60 -10.24 2.18 5.53
N ARG A 61 -10.37 2.32 4.20
CA ARG A 61 -9.24 2.19 3.28
C ARG A 61 -8.12 3.19 3.58
N ASP A 62 -8.48 4.46 3.79
CA ASP A 62 -7.50 5.50 4.07
C ASP A 62 -6.72 5.18 5.35
N LYS A 63 -7.41 4.69 6.39
CA LYS A 63 -6.76 4.24 7.63
C LYS A 63 -5.90 3.00 7.42
N ALA A 64 -6.33 2.03 6.63
CA ALA A 64 -5.54 0.85 6.30
C ALA A 64 -4.26 1.22 5.55
N VAL A 65 -4.33 2.15 4.59
CA VAL A 65 -3.17 2.69 3.86
C VAL A 65 -2.23 3.43 4.82
N GLU A 66 -2.75 4.23 5.74
CA GLU A 66 -1.94 4.89 6.77
C GLU A 66 -1.18 3.86 7.64
N SER A 67 -1.86 2.83 8.11
CA SER A 67 -1.26 1.74 8.89
C SER A 67 -0.21 0.96 8.08
N LEU A 68 -0.49 0.63 6.81
CA LEU A 68 0.48 0.02 5.89
C LEU A 68 1.74 0.87 5.74
N ARG A 69 1.57 2.19 5.57
CA ARG A 69 2.69 3.14 5.48
C ARG A 69 3.50 3.15 6.77
N ASN A 70 2.86 3.14 7.94
CA ASN A 70 3.54 3.09 9.23
C ASN A 70 4.38 1.81 9.36
N ILE A 71 3.77 0.63 9.16
CA ILE A 71 4.49 -0.64 9.33
C ILE A 71 5.55 -0.89 8.25
N SER A 72 5.42 -0.27 7.07
CA SER A 72 6.44 -0.35 6.02
C SER A 72 7.82 0.13 6.51
N GLN A 73 7.85 1.14 7.39
CA GLN A 73 9.09 1.67 7.96
C GLN A 73 9.80 0.68 8.89
N GLN A 74 9.07 -0.32 9.38
CA GLN A 74 9.58 -1.34 10.30
C GLN A 74 10.10 -2.59 9.59
N HIS A 75 9.88 -2.73 8.28
CA HIS A 75 10.47 -3.83 7.51
C HIS A 75 11.97 -3.60 7.30
N SER A 76 12.79 -4.65 7.28
CA SER A 76 14.13 -4.53 6.69
C SER A 76 14.02 -4.29 5.17
N PRO A 77 15.06 -3.79 4.46
CA PRO A 77 15.01 -3.67 3.00
C PRO A 77 14.69 -5.00 2.30
N GLY A 78 15.21 -6.12 2.81
CA GLY A 78 14.92 -7.46 2.30
C GLY A 78 13.46 -7.86 2.50
N ASP A 79 12.93 -7.71 3.72
CA ASP A 79 11.53 -8.05 4.02
C ASP A 79 10.55 -7.14 3.27
N LEU A 80 10.93 -5.87 3.06
CA LEU A 80 10.14 -4.92 2.30
C LEU A 80 10.00 -5.38 0.84
N GLU A 81 11.08 -5.82 0.20
CA GLU A 81 11.02 -6.40 -1.15
C GLU A 81 10.30 -7.76 -1.18
N GLN A 82 10.50 -8.60 -0.17
CA GLN A 82 9.94 -9.95 -0.13
C GLN A 82 8.44 -9.97 0.17
N HIS A 83 7.93 -9.03 0.96
CA HIS A 83 6.57 -9.06 1.48
C HIS A 83 5.74 -7.83 1.11
N PHE A 84 6.27 -6.63 1.34
CA PHE A 84 5.52 -5.38 1.15
C PHE A 84 5.36 -5.02 -0.33
N VAL A 85 6.41 -5.15 -1.14
CA VAL A 85 6.35 -4.87 -2.58
C VAL A 85 5.33 -5.78 -3.30
N PRO A 86 5.29 -7.11 -3.06
CA PRO A 86 4.25 -7.96 -3.61
C PRO A 86 2.82 -7.51 -3.25
N LEU A 87 2.60 -7.02 -2.02
CA LEU A 87 1.31 -6.44 -1.63
C LEU A 87 0.97 -5.21 -2.47
N VAL A 88 1.91 -4.26 -2.61
CA VAL A 88 1.69 -3.05 -3.42
C VAL A 88 1.33 -3.43 -4.86
N LYS A 89 2.02 -4.41 -5.44
CA LYS A 89 1.75 -4.90 -6.80
C LYS A 89 0.37 -5.56 -6.91
N ARG A 90 0.00 -6.42 -5.96
CA ARG A 90 -1.34 -7.05 -5.93
C ARG A 90 -2.45 -6.02 -5.86
N LEU A 91 -2.31 -5.01 -4.99
CA LEU A 91 -3.28 -3.91 -4.92
C LEU A 91 -3.32 -3.10 -6.23
N ALA A 92 -2.16 -2.79 -6.81
CA ALA A 92 -2.06 -2.01 -8.04
C ALA A 92 -2.61 -2.73 -9.28
N SER A 93 -2.68 -4.06 -9.26
CA SER A 93 -3.27 -4.88 -10.32
C SER A 93 -4.58 -5.56 -9.91
N GLY A 94 -5.20 -5.13 -8.81
CA GLY A 94 -6.44 -5.72 -8.31
C GLY A 94 -7.63 -5.43 -9.22
N ASP A 95 -8.55 -6.38 -9.35
CA ASP A 95 -9.74 -6.23 -10.21
C ASP A 95 -10.60 -5.03 -9.80
N TRP A 96 -10.73 -4.81 -8.48
CA TRP A 96 -11.55 -3.74 -7.92
C TRP A 96 -10.82 -2.40 -7.87
N PHE A 97 -11.53 -1.32 -8.22
CA PHE A 97 -10.95 0.02 -8.19
C PHE A 97 -10.55 0.48 -6.77
N THR A 98 -11.21 -0.04 -5.73
CA THR A 98 -10.90 0.24 -4.32
C THR A 98 -9.48 -0.18 -3.98
N SER A 99 -9.11 -1.40 -4.38
CA SER A 99 -7.76 -1.97 -4.27
C SER A 99 -6.71 -1.10 -4.98
N ARG A 100 -6.96 -0.76 -6.26
CA ARG A 100 -6.07 0.08 -7.08
C ARG A 100 -5.93 1.51 -6.54
N THR A 101 -7.00 2.06 -5.99
CA THR A 101 -7.01 3.37 -5.32
C THR A 101 -6.09 3.37 -4.10
N SER A 102 -6.19 2.34 -3.24
CA SER A 102 -5.32 2.19 -2.07
C SER A 102 -3.85 2.03 -2.44
N ALA A 103 -3.55 1.30 -3.51
CA ALA A 103 -2.19 1.08 -3.99
C ALA A 103 -1.44 2.39 -4.25
N CYS A 104 -2.13 3.42 -4.79
CA CYS A 104 -1.56 4.73 -5.12
C CYS A 104 -0.83 5.36 -3.91
N GLY A 105 -1.30 5.12 -2.70
CA GLY A 105 -0.73 5.66 -1.46
C GLY A 105 0.52 4.94 -0.93
N LEU A 106 0.96 3.84 -1.55
CA LEU A 106 2.00 2.96 -0.99
C LEU A 106 3.35 3.02 -1.74
N PHE A 107 3.40 3.60 -2.94
CA PHE A 107 4.61 3.61 -3.77
C PHE A 107 5.76 4.42 -3.14
N SER A 108 5.46 5.60 -2.61
CA SER A 108 6.47 6.51 -2.07
C SER A 108 7.21 5.95 -0.84
N VAL A 109 6.56 5.12 -0.03
CA VAL A 109 7.13 4.60 1.21
C VAL A 109 8.09 3.43 1.00
N CYS A 110 7.93 2.68 -0.11
CA CYS A 110 8.80 1.55 -0.41
C CYS A 110 9.87 1.86 -1.47
N TYR A 111 9.58 2.70 -2.46
CA TYR A 111 10.49 3.00 -3.58
C TYR A 111 11.94 3.34 -3.20
N PRO A 112 12.22 4.25 -2.24
CA PRO A 112 13.60 4.63 -1.93
C PRO A 112 14.42 3.49 -1.31
N ARG A 113 13.77 2.44 -0.78
CA ARG A 113 14.38 1.39 0.03
C ARG A 113 14.54 0.05 -0.71
N VAL A 114 14.17 0.01 -1.98
CA VAL A 114 14.24 -1.19 -2.83
C VAL A 114 15.26 -1.01 -3.95
N GLY A 115 15.72 -2.13 -4.53
CA GLY A 115 16.69 -2.20 -5.60
C GLY A 115 16.20 -1.61 -6.92
N SER A 116 17.14 -1.30 -7.81
CA SER A 116 16.88 -0.63 -9.09
C SER A 116 15.87 -1.36 -9.98
N THR A 117 15.95 -2.69 -10.05
CA THR A 117 14.99 -3.52 -10.80
C THR A 117 13.57 -3.34 -10.27
N VAL A 118 13.40 -3.41 -8.96
CA VAL A 118 12.08 -3.23 -8.31
C VAL A 118 11.57 -1.81 -8.50
N ARG A 119 12.45 -0.79 -8.46
CA ARG A 119 12.06 0.60 -8.75
C ARG A 119 11.47 0.75 -10.16
N VAL A 120 12.05 0.11 -11.17
CA VAL A 120 11.51 0.13 -12.54
C VAL A 120 10.10 -0.45 -12.57
N GLU A 121 9.89 -1.60 -11.93
CA GLU A 121 8.58 -2.23 -11.83
C GLU A 121 7.56 -1.33 -11.12
N LEU A 122 7.95 -0.71 -10.00
CA LEU A 122 7.09 0.23 -9.27
C LEU A 122 6.70 1.43 -10.14
N ARG A 123 7.61 2.01 -10.91
CA ARG A 123 7.26 3.09 -11.86
C ARG A 123 6.29 2.62 -12.95
N ASN A 124 6.45 1.38 -13.42
CA ASN A 124 5.53 0.80 -14.40
C ASN A 124 4.13 0.59 -13.82
N HIS A 125 4.01 0.03 -12.61
CA HIS A 125 2.71 -0.11 -11.95
C HIS A 125 2.06 1.26 -11.68
N PHE A 126 2.82 2.24 -11.21
CA PHE A 126 2.28 3.59 -10.98
C PHE A 126 1.82 4.26 -12.28
N ARG A 127 2.54 4.05 -13.40
CA ARG A 127 2.13 4.51 -14.73
C ARG A 127 0.77 3.94 -15.12
N ASN A 128 0.57 2.64 -14.92
CA ASN A 128 -0.68 1.98 -15.23
C ASN A 128 -1.84 2.57 -14.40
N LEU A 129 -1.62 2.85 -13.11
CA LEU A 129 -2.63 3.51 -12.26
C LEU A 129 -2.95 4.95 -12.73
N CYS A 130 -1.97 5.68 -13.26
CA CYS A 130 -2.21 7.01 -13.85
C CYS A 130 -3.07 6.92 -15.13
N GLN A 131 -3.05 5.79 -15.82
CA GLN A 131 -3.79 5.53 -17.06
C GLN A 131 -5.01 4.62 -16.85
N ASP A 132 -5.40 4.38 -15.59
CA ASP A 132 -6.48 3.46 -15.25
C ASP A 132 -7.81 3.89 -15.87
N ASP A 133 -8.62 2.94 -16.35
CA ASP A 133 -9.93 3.24 -16.93
C ASP A 133 -10.88 3.90 -15.91
N THR A 134 -10.70 3.60 -14.63
CA THR A 134 -11.54 4.12 -13.55
C THR A 134 -11.11 5.54 -13.13
N PRO A 135 -11.99 6.56 -13.24
CA PRO A 135 -11.64 7.93 -12.86
C PRO A 135 -11.19 8.10 -11.40
N MET A 136 -11.72 7.26 -10.49
CA MET A 136 -11.35 7.29 -9.07
C MET A 136 -9.88 6.90 -8.85
N VAL A 137 -9.38 5.90 -9.58
CA VAL A 137 -7.98 5.46 -9.51
C VAL A 137 -7.07 6.54 -10.08
N ARG A 138 -7.41 7.12 -11.24
CA ARG A 138 -6.63 8.23 -11.83
C ARG A 138 -6.54 9.44 -10.89
N ARG A 139 -7.66 9.81 -10.24
CA ARG A 139 -7.68 10.89 -9.24
C ARG A 139 -6.76 10.58 -8.07
N ALA A 140 -6.79 9.35 -7.56
CA ALA A 140 -5.93 8.92 -6.47
C ALA A 140 -4.44 8.95 -6.87
N ALA A 141 -4.09 8.42 -8.04
CA ALA A 141 -2.73 8.47 -8.58
C ALA A 141 -2.23 9.92 -8.74
N ALA A 142 -3.05 10.81 -9.32
CA ALA A 142 -2.73 12.23 -9.45
C ALA A 142 -2.45 12.89 -8.09
N SER A 143 -3.25 12.58 -7.06
CA SER A 143 -3.06 13.12 -5.71
C SER A 143 -1.75 12.68 -5.04
N LYS A 144 -1.21 11.52 -5.44
CA LYS A 144 0.04 10.93 -4.91
C LYS A 144 1.26 11.18 -5.78
N LEU A 145 1.08 11.63 -7.02
CA LEU A 145 2.18 11.90 -7.95
C LEU A 145 3.17 12.92 -7.38
N GLY A 146 2.69 13.98 -6.73
CA GLY A 146 3.57 15.00 -6.14
C GLY A 146 4.43 14.47 -4.98
N GLU A 147 3.90 13.54 -4.19
CA GLU A 147 4.66 12.84 -3.14
C GLU A 147 5.69 11.88 -3.76
N PHE A 148 5.28 11.13 -4.78
CA PHE A 148 6.15 10.17 -5.47
C PHE A 148 7.29 10.87 -6.22
N ALA A 149 7.03 11.98 -6.89
CA ALA A 149 8.03 12.77 -7.60
C ALA A 149 9.17 13.27 -6.71
N LYS A 150 8.93 13.49 -5.41
CA LYS A 150 9.96 13.94 -4.46
C LYS A 150 11.02 12.88 -4.18
N ILE A 151 10.73 11.61 -4.43
CA ILE A 151 11.61 10.49 -4.08
C ILE A 151 12.12 9.71 -5.30
N VAL A 152 11.65 10.02 -6.50
CA VAL A 152 12.12 9.45 -7.77
C VAL A 152 13.34 10.21 -8.27
N GLU A 153 14.30 9.51 -8.86
CA GLU A 153 15.52 10.08 -9.43
C GLU A 153 15.20 11.06 -10.58
N LEU A 154 15.93 12.17 -10.68
CA LEU A 154 15.64 13.27 -11.62
C LEU A 154 15.49 12.82 -13.07
N ASP A 155 16.32 11.88 -13.52
CA ASP A 155 16.26 11.34 -14.88
C ASP A 155 14.94 10.61 -15.12
N CYS A 156 14.48 9.83 -14.14
CA CYS A 156 13.21 9.12 -14.18
C CYS A 156 12.01 10.09 -14.05
N ILE A 157 12.16 11.22 -13.36
CA ILE A 157 11.09 12.25 -13.33
C ILE A 157 10.80 12.73 -14.75
N LYS A 158 11.85 13.05 -15.52
CA LYS A 158 11.71 13.56 -16.88
C LYS A 158 11.18 12.52 -17.84
N SER A 159 11.70 11.29 -17.77
CA SER A 159 11.33 10.22 -18.70
C SER A 159 9.97 9.58 -18.38
N ASP A 160 9.59 9.51 -17.10
CA ASP A 160 8.42 8.75 -16.66
C ASP A 160 7.32 9.66 -16.10
N LEU A 161 7.61 10.48 -15.07
CA LEU A 161 6.57 11.16 -14.29
C LEU A 161 5.96 12.37 -15.01
N ILE A 162 6.75 13.15 -15.77
CA ILE A 162 6.22 14.27 -16.55
C ILE A 162 5.19 13.77 -17.59
N PRO A 163 5.47 12.72 -18.39
CA PRO A 163 4.46 12.11 -19.25
C PRO A 163 3.22 11.60 -18.51
N MET A 164 3.37 11.01 -17.32
CA MET A 164 2.22 10.57 -16.51
C MET A 164 1.33 11.75 -16.13
N TRP A 165 1.92 12.86 -15.67
CA TRP A 165 1.19 14.07 -15.32
C TRP A 165 0.41 14.65 -16.50
N ALA A 166 1.04 14.72 -17.67
CA ALA A 166 0.40 15.23 -18.87
C ALA A 166 -0.82 14.42 -19.31
N ASN A 167 -0.84 13.11 -19.03
CA ASN A 167 -1.95 12.21 -19.35
C ASN A 167 -3.08 12.20 -18.30
N LEU A 168 -2.82 12.78 -17.11
CA LEU A 168 -3.81 12.89 -16.02
C LEU A 168 -4.65 14.18 -16.11
N ALA A 169 -4.21 15.15 -16.91
CA ALA A 169 -4.91 16.40 -17.20
C ALA A 169 -5.91 16.22 -18.36
#